data_AF-A0A517W574-F1
#
_entry.id   AF-A0A517W574-F1
#
_cell.length_a   1.000
_cell.length_b   1.000
_cell.length_c   1.000
_cell.angle_alpha   90.00
_cell.angle_beta   90.00
_cell.angle_gamma   90.00
#
_symmetry.space_group_name_H-M   'P 1'
#
loop_
_entity.id
_entity.type
_entity.pdbx_description
1 polymer ?
#
loop_
_entity_poly.entity_id
_entity_poly.type
_entity_poly.pdbx_seq_one_letter_code
_entity_poly.pdbx_strand_id
1 'polypeptide(L)'
;MTRNSFEIAAAIDQFQPQDEEWLELDELLEELFESESPASGIPAMLRVFERYPTEDGAGVFWSIIHGMESLPDYEPLLVESVQSAPSESGLTMVNRLLNSGVTQINSLKLVQLFEQTAQNQSAPAEVRESARRFLKKHHSPD
;
A
#
# COMPACT_ATOMS: atom_id res chain seq x y z
N MET A 1 -27.64 -9.09 6.34
CA MET A 1 -26.70 -10.21 6.48
C MET A 1 -25.35 -9.55 6.55
N THR A 2 -24.63 -9.66 7.68
CA THR A 2 -23.29 -9.07 7.81
C THR A 2 -22.34 -9.87 6.92
N ARG A 3 -21.48 -9.20 6.16
CA ARG A 3 -20.50 -9.89 5.29
C ARG A 3 -19.43 -10.54 6.16
N ASN A 4 -18.88 -11.65 5.70
CA ASN A 4 -17.65 -12.21 6.28
C ASN A 4 -16.40 -11.52 5.70
N SER A 5 -15.22 -11.70 6.31
CA SER A 5 -13.98 -11.03 5.89
C SER A 5 -13.65 -11.21 4.39
N PHE A 6 -13.95 -12.38 3.81
CA PHE A 6 -13.68 -12.65 2.39
C PHE A 6 -14.63 -11.90 1.46
N GLU A 7 -15.90 -11.79 1.83
CA GLU A 7 -16.90 -11.01 1.08
C GLU A 7 -16.56 -9.52 1.10
N ILE A 8 -16.08 -9.01 2.24
CA ILE A 8 -15.64 -7.61 2.38
C ILE A 8 -14.38 -7.37 1.54
N ALA A 9 -13.39 -8.25 1.63
CA ALA A 9 -12.17 -8.15 0.81
C ALA A 9 -12.48 -8.19 -0.70
N ALA A 10 -13.43 -9.04 -1.13
CA ALA A 10 -13.87 -9.08 -2.52
C ALA A 10 -14.56 -7.78 -2.95
N ALA A 11 -15.35 -7.15 -2.06
CA ALA A 11 -15.96 -5.86 -2.32
C ALA A 11 -14.91 -4.73 -2.44
N ILE A 12 -13.91 -4.70 -1.54
CA ILE A 12 -12.76 -3.76 -1.64
C ILE A 12 -12.02 -3.94 -2.97
N ASP A 13 -11.85 -5.18 -3.41
CA ASP A 13 -11.14 -5.45 -4.66
C ASP A 13 -11.92 -5.03 -5.91
N GLN A 14 -13.25 -5.06 -5.84
CA GLN A 14 -14.14 -4.63 -6.92
C GLN A 14 -14.48 -3.14 -6.86
N PHE A 15 -14.18 -2.48 -5.75
CA PHE A 15 -14.47 -1.07 -5.54
C PHE A 15 -13.85 -0.21 -6.65
N GLN A 16 -14.66 0.70 -7.16
CA GLN A 16 -14.26 1.78 -8.07
C GLN A 16 -14.96 3.06 -7.60
N PRO A 17 -14.22 4.17 -7.43
CA PRO A 17 -14.83 5.43 -7.05
C PRO A 17 -15.78 5.90 -8.16
N GLN A 18 -16.94 6.42 -7.75
CA GLN A 18 -17.90 7.06 -8.66
C GLN A 18 -17.81 8.56 -8.40
N ASP A 19 -17.58 9.37 -9.43
CA ASP A 19 -17.44 10.83 -9.29
C ASP A 19 -16.41 11.27 -8.23
N GLU A 20 -15.28 10.54 -8.13
CA GLU A 20 -14.21 10.76 -7.13
C GLU A 20 -14.64 10.52 -5.67
N GLU A 21 -15.78 9.86 -5.44
CA GLU A 21 -16.23 9.50 -4.09
C GLU A 21 -15.59 8.21 -3.60
N TRP A 22 -14.92 8.29 -2.45
CA TRP A 22 -14.20 7.19 -1.80
C TRP A 22 -14.86 6.70 -0.51
N LEU A 23 -15.97 7.32 -0.10
CA LEU A 23 -16.62 7.03 1.18
C LEU A 23 -17.02 5.56 1.32
N GLU A 24 -17.55 4.95 0.26
CA GLU A 24 -17.90 3.52 0.26
C GLU A 24 -16.66 2.64 0.54
N LEU A 25 -15.48 3.01 0.03
CA LEU A 25 -14.26 2.29 0.35
C LEU A 25 -13.91 2.41 1.85
N ASP A 26 -14.06 3.59 2.44
CA ASP A 26 -13.80 3.79 3.88
C ASP A 26 -14.75 2.94 4.75
N GLU A 27 -16.03 2.87 4.38
CA GLU A 27 -17.02 1.99 5.03
C GLU A 27 -16.66 0.50 4.90
N LEU A 28 -16.18 0.07 3.72
CA LEU A 28 -15.70 -1.30 3.50
C LEU A 28 -14.48 -1.62 4.36
N LEU A 29 -13.57 -0.66 4.53
CA LEU A 29 -12.37 -0.82 5.35
C LEU A 29 -12.74 -0.92 6.83
N GLU A 30 -13.65 -0.09 7.32
CA GLU A 30 -14.18 -0.18 8.68
C GLU A 30 -14.78 -1.57 8.93
N GLU A 31 -15.66 -2.06 8.04
CA GLU A 31 -16.24 -3.40 8.16
C GLU A 31 -15.16 -4.50 8.12
N LEU A 32 -14.13 -4.37 7.26
CA LEU A 32 -13.04 -5.33 7.19
C LEU A 32 -12.28 -5.38 8.52
N PHE A 33 -11.92 -4.23 9.09
CA PHE A 33 -11.12 -4.17 10.31
C PHE A 33 -11.86 -4.66 11.56
N GLU A 34 -13.21 -4.60 11.55
CA GLU A 34 -14.06 -5.16 12.60
C GLU A 34 -14.41 -6.65 12.39
N SER A 35 -14.07 -7.21 11.23
CA SER A 35 -14.40 -8.60 10.89
C SER A 35 -13.53 -9.65 11.61
N GLU A 36 -13.86 -10.91 11.44
CA GLU A 36 -13.20 -12.03 12.11
C GLU A 36 -11.76 -12.29 11.66
N SER A 37 -11.36 -11.82 10.47
CA SER A 37 -10.06 -12.09 9.85
C SER A 37 -9.61 -10.95 8.92
N PRO A 38 -9.35 -9.75 9.47
CA PRO A 38 -9.00 -8.56 8.68
C PRO A 38 -7.71 -8.73 7.85
N ALA A 39 -6.74 -9.50 8.35
CA ALA A 39 -5.49 -9.79 7.62
C ALA A 39 -5.72 -10.48 6.26
N SER A 40 -6.84 -11.19 6.09
CA SER A 40 -7.20 -11.79 4.80
C SER A 40 -7.48 -10.77 3.70
N GLY A 41 -7.79 -9.52 4.08
CA GLY A 41 -8.05 -8.42 3.16
C GLY A 41 -6.82 -7.62 2.72
N ILE A 42 -5.62 -7.91 3.26
CA ILE A 42 -4.38 -7.21 2.89
C ILE A 42 -4.15 -7.21 1.37
N PRO A 43 -4.31 -8.33 0.64
CA PRO A 43 -4.14 -8.32 -0.81
C PRO A 43 -5.14 -7.40 -1.53
N ALA A 44 -6.38 -7.29 -1.05
CA ALA A 44 -7.39 -6.43 -1.66
C ALA A 44 -7.05 -4.94 -1.44
N MET A 45 -6.60 -4.59 -0.23
CA MET A 45 -6.13 -3.25 0.10
C MET A 45 -4.91 -2.83 -0.73
N LEU A 46 -3.92 -3.71 -0.91
CA LEU A 46 -2.77 -3.45 -1.77
C LEU A 46 -3.20 -3.23 -3.23
N ARG A 47 -4.12 -4.05 -3.74
CA ARG A 47 -4.66 -3.89 -5.10
C ARG A 47 -5.39 -2.55 -5.31
N VAL A 48 -5.93 -1.92 -4.28
CA VAL A 48 -6.44 -0.54 -4.39
C VAL A 48 -5.29 0.41 -4.75
N PHE A 49 -4.17 0.35 -4.05
CA PHE A 49 -3.01 1.19 -4.38
C PHE A 49 -2.46 0.90 -5.77
N GLU A 50 -2.45 -0.35 -6.19
CA GLU A 50 -1.98 -0.75 -7.52
C GLU A 50 -2.86 -0.20 -8.65
N ARG A 51 -4.19 -0.15 -8.43
CA ARG A 51 -5.16 0.43 -9.39
C ARG A 51 -5.08 1.95 -9.45
N TYR A 52 -4.75 2.60 -8.34
CA TYR A 52 -4.71 4.05 -8.19
C TYR A 52 -3.34 4.52 -7.69
N PRO A 53 -2.27 4.31 -8.48
CA PRO A 53 -0.89 4.39 -8.00
C PRO A 53 -0.42 5.79 -7.60
N THR A 54 -1.15 6.85 -7.98
CA THR A 54 -0.81 8.26 -7.74
C THR A 54 -1.85 8.99 -6.90
N GLU A 55 -2.97 8.34 -6.59
CA GLU A 55 -4.08 8.95 -5.83
C GLU A 55 -3.86 8.83 -4.32
N ASP A 56 -4.53 9.68 -3.54
CA ASP A 56 -4.61 9.58 -2.08
C ASP A 56 -5.99 9.12 -1.57
N GLY A 57 -6.93 8.86 -2.48
CA GLY A 57 -8.28 8.43 -2.19
C GLY A 57 -9.09 9.46 -1.38
N ALA A 58 -8.87 10.76 -1.60
CA ALA A 58 -9.41 11.84 -0.77
C ALA A 58 -9.10 11.65 0.73
N GLY A 59 -7.95 11.03 1.02
CA GLY A 59 -7.50 10.69 2.37
C GLY A 59 -7.82 9.26 2.82
N VAL A 60 -8.71 8.53 2.15
CA VAL A 60 -9.09 7.14 2.52
C VAL A 60 -7.91 6.18 2.44
N PHE A 61 -6.91 6.43 1.58
CA PHE A 61 -5.72 5.58 1.52
C PHE A 61 -4.91 5.61 2.83
N TRP A 62 -5.06 6.65 3.65
CA TRP A 62 -4.48 6.66 5.00
C TRP A 62 -5.18 5.68 5.94
N SER A 63 -6.49 5.45 5.79
CA SER A 63 -7.22 4.39 6.51
C SER A 63 -6.63 3.01 6.17
N ILE A 64 -6.34 2.76 4.88
CA ILE A 64 -5.65 1.54 4.44
C ILE A 64 -4.28 1.42 5.07
N ILE A 65 -3.44 2.47 4.97
CA ILE A 65 -2.08 2.46 5.51
C ILE A 65 -2.08 2.15 7.02
N HIS A 66 -2.88 2.88 7.81
CA HIS A 66 -2.93 2.69 9.26
C HIS A 66 -3.49 1.33 9.65
N GLY A 67 -4.55 0.88 8.95
CA GLY A 67 -5.15 -0.42 9.20
C GLY A 67 -4.19 -1.56 8.89
N MET A 68 -3.51 -1.53 7.73
CA MET A 68 -2.50 -2.53 7.36
C MET A 68 -1.35 -2.60 8.36
N GLU A 69 -0.84 -1.47 8.85
CA GLU A 69 0.25 -1.45 9.84
C GLU A 69 -0.13 -2.06 11.19
N SER A 70 -1.42 -2.18 11.49
CA SER A 70 -1.92 -2.84 12.69
C SER A 70 -2.06 -4.36 12.54
N LEU A 71 -1.94 -4.89 11.31
CA LEU A 71 -2.13 -6.30 11.00
C LEU A 71 -0.79 -7.04 10.95
N PRO A 72 -0.74 -8.32 11.37
CA PRO A 72 0.48 -9.11 11.27
C PRO A 72 0.81 -9.46 9.81
N ASP A 73 2.10 -9.66 9.54
CA ASP A 73 2.63 -10.25 8.30
C ASP A 73 2.25 -9.50 7.00
N TYR A 74 1.97 -8.19 7.08
CA TYR A 74 1.66 -7.38 5.88
C TYR A 74 2.92 -7.02 5.08
N GLU A 75 4.09 -6.94 5.73
CA GLU A 75 5.31 -6.41 5.11
C GLU A 75 5.78 -7.24 3.92
N PRO A 76 5.79 -8.59 3.95
CA PRO A 76 6.13 -9.38 2.77
C PRO A 76 5.18 -9.14 1.58
N LEU A 77 3.88 -8.95 1.85
CA LEU A 77 2.88 -8.68 0.81
C LEU A 77 3.05 -7.26 0.23
N LEU A 78 3.35 -6.28 1.08
CA LEU A 78 3.69 -4.93 0.65
C LEU A 78 4.92 -4.93 -0.28
N VAL A 79 5.96 -5.69 0.07
CA VAL A 79 7.15 -5.84 -0.77
C VAL A 79 6.77 -6.41 -2.14
N GLU A 80 6.00 -7.49 -2.17
CA GLU A 80 5.55 -8.11 -3.42
C GLU A 80 4.73 -7.14 -4.30
N SER A 81 3.79 -6.41 -3.69
CA SER A 81 2.96 -5.41 -4.37
C SER A 81 3.81 -4.27 -4.95
N VAL A 82 4.75 -3.71 -4.20
CA VAL A 82 5.62 -2.63 -4.70
C VAL A 82 6.53 -3.12 -5.84
N GLN A 83 6.99 -4.37 -5.79
CA GLN A 83 7.81 -4.93 -6.87
C GLN A 83 7.02 -5.14 -8.16
N SER A 84 5.76 -5.55 -8.07
CA SER A 84 4.92 -5.87 -9.23
C SER A 84 4.25 -4.62 -9.81
N ALA A 85 3.70 -3.75 -8.97
CA ALA A 85 2.90 -2.58 -9.33
C ALA A 85 3.11 -1.45 -8.30
N PRO A 86 4.19 -0.67 -8.41
CA PRO A 86 4.52 0.35 -7.42
C PRO A 86 3.49 1.51 -7.40
N SER A 87 3.23 2.01 -6.20
CA SER A 87 2.30 3.12 -5.91
C SER A 87 2.89 4.09 -4.89
N GLU A 88 2.41 5.34 -4.86
CA GLU A 88 2.80 6.36 -3.89
C GLU A 88 2.59 5.88 -2.44
N SER A 89 1.41 5.31 -2.15
CA SER A 89 1.10 4.76 -0.83
C SER A 89 1.99 3.57 -0.47
N GLY A 90 2.25 2.66 -1.40
CA GLY A 90 3.15 1.53 -1.18
C GLY A 90 4.58 1.98 -0.86
N LEU A 91 5.13 2.92 -1.64
CA LEU A 91 6.46 3.49 -1.38
C LEU A 91 6.51 4.26 -0.05
N THR A 92 5.41 4.94 0.31
CA THR A 92 5.29 5.63 1.58
C THR A 92 5.39 4.66 2.76
N MET A 93 4.68 3.53 2.69
CA MET A 93 4.78 2.47 3.71
C MET A 93 6.19 1.89 3.79
N VAL A 94 6.84 1.60 2.66
CA VAL A 94 8.25 1.15 2.63
C VAL A 94 9.18 2.17 3.28
N ASN A 95 8.98 3.47 3.01
CA ASN A 95 9.77 4.53 3.65
C ASN A 95 9.50 4.61 5.16
N ARG A 96 8.29 4.32 5.63
CA ARG A 96 7.97 4.27 7.07
C ARG A 96 8.65 3.09 7.76
N LEU A 97 8.68 1.91 7.14
CA LEU A 97 9.46 0.77 7.60
C LEU A 97 10.95 1.10 7.73
N LEU A 98 11.53 1.74 6.70
CA LEU A 98 12.93 2.19 6.77
C LEU A 98 13.17 3.19 7.91
N ASN A 99 12.25 4.15 8.12
CA ASN A 99 12.37 5.12 9.20
C ASN A 99 12.22 4.48 10.60
N SER A 100 11.53 3.35 10.73
CA SER A 100 11.41 2.61 11.98
C SER A 100 12.59 1.65 12.25
N GLY A 101 13.58 1.61 11.35
CA GLY A 101 14.77 0.78 11.47
C GLY A 101 14.66 -0.59 10.78
N VAL A 102 13.53 -0.89 10.14
CA VAL A 102 13.38 -2.10 9.32
C VAL A 102 14.10 -1.87 7.99
N THR A 103 15.25 -2.53 7.81
CA THR A 103 16.09 -2.33 6.61
C THR A 103 15.91 -3.42 5.56
N GLN A 104 15.32 -4.55 5.94
CA GLN A 104 15.20 -5.75 5.12
C GLN A 104 13.94 -6.53 5.52
N ILE A 105 13.24 -7.06 4.52
CA ILE A 105 12.15 -8.02 4.68
C ILE A 105 12.54 -9.27 3.88
N ASN A 106 12.45 -10.44 4.50
CA ASN A 106 13.02 -11.69 3.96
C ASN A 106 14.49 -11.49 3.55
N SER A 107 14.83 -11.66 2.27
CA SER A 107 16.18 -11.46 1.72
C SER A 107 16.35 -10.13 0.97
N LEU A 108 15.31 -9.30 0.89
CA LEU A 108 15.30 -8.07 0.11
C LEU A 108 15.56 -6.84 0.99
N LYS A 109 16.58 -6.06 0.64
CA LYS A 109 16.81 -4.76 1.29
C LYS A 109 15.75 -3.77 0.81
N LEU A 110 15.06 -3.11 1.73
CA LEU A 110 13.93 -2.23 1.37
C LEU A 110 14.35 -1.05 0.49
N VAL A 111 15.58 -0.54 0.63
CA VAL A 111 16.11 0.52 -0.25
C VAL A 111 16.14 0.10 -1.73
N GLN A 112 16.30 -1.20 -2.04
CA GLN A 112 16.32 -1.71 -3.41
C GLN A 112 14.97 -1.57 -4.10
N LEU A 113 13.87 -1.52 -3.34
CA LEU A 113 12.53 -1.26 -3.92
C LEU A 113 12.46 0.13 -4.53
N PHE A 114 13.07 1.13 -3.90
CA PHE A 114 13.12 2.47 -4.46
C PHE A 114 14.04 2.52 -5.69
N GLU A 115 15.16 1.80 -5.69
CA GLU A 115 16.06 1.69 -6.86
C GLU A 115 15.34 1.09 -8.06
N GLN A 116 14.68 -0.04 -7.85
CA GLN A 116 13.90 -0.76 -8.86
C GLN A 116 12.77 0.14 -9.39
N THR A 117 12.02 0.77 -8.51
CA THR A 117 10.90 1.65 -8.89
C THR A 117 11.37 2.87 -9.68
N ALA A 118 12.44 3.54 -9.25
CA ALA A 118 12.97 4.72 -9.93
C ALA A 118 13.43 4.44 -11.39
N GLN A 119 13.78 3.19 -11.68
CA GLN A 119 14.23 2.70 -12.99
C GLN A 119 13.11 2.02 -13.81
N ASN A 120 11.97 1.67 -13.19
CA ASN A 120 10.86 1.00 -13.86
C ASN A 120 10.12 1.95 -14.81
N GLN A 121 10.40 1.89 -16.11
CA GLN A 121 9.77 2.78 -17.10
C GLN A 121 8.26 2.59 -17.26
N SER A 122 7.71 1.46 -16.79
CA SER A 122 6.27 1.20 -16.80
C SER A 122 5.55 1.83 -15.60
N ALA A 123 6.27 2.25 -14.56
CA ALA A 123 5.68 2.94 -13.41
C ALA A 123 5.36 4.41 -13.74
N PRO A 124 4.28 4.98 -13.16
CA PRO A 124 3.94 6.40 -13.33
C PRO A 124 5.12 7.33 -13.00
N ALA A 125 5.21 8.48 -13.68
CA ALA A 125 6.33 9.41 -13.49
C ALA A 125 6.45 9.89 -12.04
N GLU A 126 5.33 10.22 -11.42
CA GLU A 126 5.22 10.66 -10.02
C GLU A 126 5.77 9.61 -9.05
N VAL A 127 5.30 8.36 -9.17
CA VAL A 127 5.79 7.23 -8.36
C VAL A 127 7.31 7.06 -8.49
N ARG A 128 7.86 7.19 -9.70
CA ARG A 128 9.32 7.13 -9.91
C ARG A 128 10.05 8.29 -9.27
N GLU A 129 9.48 9.49 -9.27
CA GLU A 129 10.06 10.66 -8.62
C GLU A 129 10.05 10.52 -7.10
N SER A 130 8.96 10.02 -6.52
CA SER A 130 8.89 9.69 -5.09
C SER A 130 9.91 8.63 -4.70
N ALA A 131 10.09 7.59 -5.51
CA ALA A 131 11.15 6.61 -5.29
C ALA A 131 12.55 7.26 -5.28
N ARG A 132 12.86 8.15 -6.25
CA ARG A 132 14.14 8.89 -6.27
C ARG A 132 14.33 9.79 -5.04
N ARG A 133 13.25 10.45 -4.59
CA ARG A 133 13.26 11.28 -3.39
C ARG A 133 13.58 10.44 -2.16
N PHE A 134 12.95 9.28 -1.99
CA PHE A 134 13.23 8.39 -0.87
C PHE A 134 14.62 7.77 -0.96
N LEU A 135 15.13 7.41 -2.14
CA LEU A 135 16.52 6.97 -2.32
C LEU A 135 17.50 8.04 -1.84
N LYS A 136 17.32 9.29 -2.28
CA LYS A 136 18.20 10.38 -1.88
C LYS A 136 18.22 10.56 -0.36
N LYS A 137 17.05 10.44 0.29
CA LYS A 137 16.93 10.50 1.75
C LYS A 137 17.74 9.40 2.43
N HIS A 138 17.62 8.14 1.98
CA HIS A 138 18.27 7.00 2.63
C HIS A 138 19.72 6.75 2.17
N HIS A 139 20.21 7.46 1.16
CA HIS A 139 21.62 7.47 0.73
C HIS A 139 22.42 8.68 1.25
N SER A 140 21.77 9.70 1.79
CA SER A 140 22.48 10.81 2.41
C SER A 140 22.86 10.40 3.83
N PRO A 141 24.16 10.38 4.21
CA PRO A 141 24.52 10.26 5.61
C PRO A 141 24.01 11.51 6.33
N ASP A 142 23.30 11.31 7.44
CA ASP A 142 22.94 12.39 8.39
C ASP A 142 24.18 13.16 8.86
#